data_AF-A0A524QXX4-F1
#
_entry.id   AF-A0A524QXX4-F1
#
_cell.length_a   1.000
_cell.length_b   1.000
_cell.length_c   1.000
_cell.angle_alpha   90.00
_cell.angle_beta   90.00
_cell.angle_gamma   90.00
#
_symmetry.space_group_name_H-M   'P 1'
#
loop_
_entity.id
_entity.type
_entity.pdbx_description
1 polymer ?
#
loop_
_entity_poly.entity_id
_entity_poly.type
_entity_poly.pdbx_seq_one_letter_code
_entity_poly.pdbx_strand_id
1 'polypeptide(L)' 'MDHETRVRVLKQIVDEAVFRLTAGDIALPEAELIVQRVRNQARLLLPDKMQAFDLIYQSRLQRVIDQFIRPKQLD' A
#
# COMPACT_ATOMS: atom_id res chain seq x y z
N MET A 1 -3.42 -22.00 -0.52
CA MET A 1 -4.34 -20.99 -1.07
C MET A 1 -4.26 -21.01 -2.58
N ASP A 2 -5.40 -21.06 -3.27
CA ASP A 2 -5.45 -20.83 -4.72
C ASP A 2 -5.07 -19.38 -5.09
N HIS A 3 -4.92 -19.12 -6.39
CA HIS A 3 -4.53 -17.82 -6.90
C HIS A 3 -5.54 -16.72 -6.55
N GLU A 4 -6.83 -16.99 -6.72
CA GLU A 4 -7.90 -16.02 -6.48
C GLU A 4 -7.95 -15.57 -5.02
N THR A 5 -7.74 -16.50 -4.10
CA THR A 5 -7.68 -16.24 -2.66
C THR A 5 -6.47 -15.39 -2.33
N ARG A 6 -5.29 -15.64 -2.94
CA ARG A 6 -4.11 -14.78 -2.75
C ARG A 6 -4.34 -13.35 -3.27
N VAL A 7 -5.02 -13.20 -4.41
CA VAL A 7 -5.43 -11.89 -4.95
C VAL A 7 -6.41 -11.19 -4.01
N ARG A 8 -7.40 -11.91 -3.47
CA ARG A 8 -8.38 -11.35 -2.52
C ARG A 8 -7.72 -10.87 -1.24
N VAL A 9 -6.80 -11.65 -0.68
CA VAL A 9 -6.02 -11.26 0.51
C VAL A 9 -5.17 -10.03 0.22
N LEU A 10 -4.48 -9.99 -0.93
CA LEU A 10 -3.70 -8.80 -1.30
C LEU A 10 -4.58 -7.54 -1.43
N LYS A 11 -5.78 -7.67 -2.01
CA LYS A 11 -6.74 -6.55 -2.09
C LYS A 11 -7.11 -6.02 -0.71
N GLN A 12 -7.44 -6.91 0.22
CA GLN A 12 -7.79 -6.53 1.60
C GLN A 12 -6.64 -5.79 2.29
N ILE A 13 -5.41 -6.29 2.16
CA ILE A 13 -4.20 -5.65 2.70
C ILE A 13 -4.02 -4.23 2.13
N VAL A 14 -4.19 -4.08 0.81
CA VAL A 14 -4.05 -2.77 0.17
C VAL A 14 -5.14 -1.81 0.62
N ASP A 15 -6.40 -2.28 0.73
CA ASP A 15 -7.51 -1.43 1.14
C ASP A 15 -7.36 -0.98 2.60
N GLU A 16 -6.85 -1.84 3.49
CA GLU A 16 -6.50 -1.47 4.87
C GLU A 16 -5.38 -0.42 4.90
N ALA A 17 -4.34 -0.60 4.09
CA ALA A 17 -3.26 0.39 3.98
C ALA A 17 -3.77 1.75 3.46
N VAL A 18 -4.64 1.74 2.45
CA VAL A 18 -5.27 2.97 1.94
C VAL A 18 -6.11 3.65 3.02
N PHE A 19 -6.91 2.89 3.77
CA PHE A 19 -7.69 3.43 4.89
C PHE A 19 -6.79 4.12 5.91
N ARG A 20 -5.72 3.45 6.34
CA ARG A 20 -4.77 3.98 7.33
C ARG A 20 -4.02 5.23 6.82
N LEU A 21 -3.56 5.22 5.58
CA LEU A 21 -2.88 6.37 4.97
C LEU A 21 -3.83 7.58 4.79
N THR A 22 -5.11 7.32 4.51
CA THR A 22 -6.12 8.38 4.29
C THR A 22 -6.51 9.10 5.59
N ALA A 23 -6.51 8.40 6.73
CA ALA A 23 -6.71 9.03 8.04
C ALA A 23 -5.70 10.15 8.29
N GLY A 24 -4.47 9.97 7.79
CA GLY A 24 -3.43 10.99 7.78
C GLY A 24 -2.93 11.38 9.17
N ASP A 25 -3.10 10.51 10.16
CA ASP A 25 -2.71 10.70 11.56
C ASP A 25 -1.30 10.15 11.84
N ILE A 26 -0.56 9.78 10.80
CA ILE A 26 0.79 9.21 10.87
C ILE A 26 1.79 10.08 10.10
N ALA A 27 3.06 10.01 10.50
CA ALA A 27 4.15 10.73 9.83
C ALA A 27 4.58 10.04 8.51
N LEU A 28 5.22 10.80 7.62
CA LEU A 28 5.72 10.28 6.34
C LEU A 28 6.59 9.01 6.46
N PRO A 29 7.56 8.90 7.39
CA PRO A 29 8.33 7.67 7.53
C PRO A 29 7.48 6.45 7.89
N GLU A 30 6.42 6.64 8.68
CA GLU A 30 5.51 5.56 9.03
C GLU A 30 4.62 5.16 7.85
N ALA A 31 4.15 6.14 7.07
CA ALA A 31 3.43 5.91 5.83
C ALA A 31 4.27 5.10 4.82
N GLU A 32 5.55 5.43 4.66
CA GLU A 32 6.47 4.69 3.80
C GLU A 32 6.69 3.25 4.30
N LEU A 33 6.79 3.05 5.62
CA LEU A 33 6.87 1.72 6.22
C LEU A 33 5.63 0.87 5.93
N ILE A 34 4.43 1.45 5.93
CA ILE A 34 3.20 0.75 5.55
C ILE A 34 3.30 0.27 4.10
N VAL A 35 3.71 1.14 3.17
CA VAL A 35 3.85 0.78 1.76
C VAL A 35 4.86 -0.35 1.55
N GLN A 36 6.00 -0.30 2.26
CA GLN A 36 6.99 -1.38 2.21
C GLN A 36 6.46 -2.70 2.76
N ARG A 37 5.66 -2.67 3.85
CA ARG A 37 5.02 -3.88 4.39
C ARG A 37 4.03 -4.50 3.41
N VAL A 38 3.18 -3.68 2.78
CA VAL A 38 2.24 -4.13 1.74
C VAL A 38 3.01 -4.76 0.57
N ARG A 39 4.08 -4.11 0.10
CA ARG A 39 4.94 -4.64 -0.97
C ARG A 39 5.56 -5.99 -0.61
N ASN A 40 6.05 -6.14 0.63
CA ASN A 40 6.60 -7.41 1.10
C ASN A 40 5.54 -8.52 1.14
N GLN A 41 4.33 -8.20 1.61
CA GLN A 41 3.22 -9.17 1.61
C GLN A 41 2.78 -9.53 0.19
N ALA A 42 2.74 -8.58 -0.73
CA ALA A 42 2.45 -8.83 -2.14
C ALA A 42 3.46 -9.80 -2.76
N ARG A 43 4.75 -9.64 -2.45
CA ARG A 43 5.82 -10.54 -2.93
C ARG A 43 5.66 -11.95 -2.41
N LEU A 44 5.19 -12.13 -1.18
CA LEU A 44 4.94 -13.44 -0.59
C LEU A 44 3.69 -14.11 -1.19
N LEU A 45 2.64 -13.33 -1.49
CA LEU A 45 1.36 -13.85 -2.01
C LEU A 45 1.40 -14.11 -3.52
N LEU A 46 2.02 -13.23 -4.29
CA LEU A 46 1.98 -13.19 -5.74
C LEU A 46 3.35 -12.74 -6.31
N PRO A 47 4.43 -13.53 -6.12
CA PRO A 47 5.78 -13.14 -6.53
C PRO A 47 5.90 -12.88 -8.03
N ASP A 48 5.15 -13.61 -8.86
CA ASP A 48 5.11 -13.46 -10.31
C ASP A 48 4.31 -12.23 -10.80
N LYS A 49 3.64 -11.52 -9.89
CA LYS A 49 2.81 -10.33 -10.20
C LYS A 49 3.38 -9.02 -9.67
N MET A 50 4.64 -8.99 -9.23
CA MET A 50 5.23 -7.78 -8.64
C MET A 50 5.27 -6.59 -9.61
N GLN A 51 5.48 -6.82 -10.90
CA GLN A 51 5.40 -5.72 -11.88
C GLN A 51 4.00 -5.08 -11.93
N ALA A 52 2.95 -5.89 -11.86
CA ALA A 52 1.57 -5.39 -11.82
C ALA A 52 1.26 -4.70 -10.48
N PHE A 53 1.79 -5.22 -9.36
CA PHE A 53 1.72 -4.55 -8.07
C PHE A 53 2.33 -3.14 -8.13
N ASP A 54 3.50 -3.00 -8.75
CA ASP A 54 4.23 -1.73 -8.86
C ASP A 54 3.45 -0.70 -9.68
N LEU A 55 2.86 -1.14 -10.80
CA LEU A 55 2.09 -0.26 -11.67
C LEU A 55 0.77 0.20 -11.04
N ILE A 56 0.11 -0.67 -10.25
CA ILE A 56 -1.25 -0.42 -9.78
C ILE A 56 -1.23 0.04 -8.33
N TYR A 57 -0.71 -0.79 -7.43
CA TYR A 57 -0.83 -0.59 -6.00
C TYR A 57 0.24 0.34 -5.44
N GLN A 58 1.50 0.22 -5.88
CA GLN A 58 2.53 1.17 -5.45
C GLN A 58 2.16 2.60 -5.87
N SER A 59 1.76 2.80 -7.14
CA SER A 59 1.33 4.11 -7.63
C SER A 59 0.06 4.64 -6.94
N ARG A 60 -0.89 3.76 -6.55
CA ARG A 60 -2.05 4.17 -5.75
C ARG A 60 -1.63 4.63 -4.35
N LEU A 61 -0.83 3.83 -3.66
CA LEU A 61 -0.39 4.14 -2.29
C LEU A 61 0.44 5.43 -2.24
N GLN A 62 1.33 5.65 -3.23
CA GLN A 62 2.11 6.88 -3.29
C GLN A 62 1.21 8.12 -3.44
N ARG A 63 0.18 8.05 -4.29
CA ARG A 63 -0.80 9.14 -4.43
C ARG A 63 -1.54 9.44 -3.12
N VAL A 64 -1.89 8.42 -2.35
CA VAL A 64 -2.54 8.61 -1.03
C VAL A 64 -1.57 9.30 -0.06
N ILE A 65 -0.29 8.91 -0.03
CA ILE A 65 0.74 9.59 0.76
C ILE A 65 0.85 11.07 0.37
N ASP A 66 0.95 11.34 -0.93
CA ASP A 66 1.12 12.70 -1.44
C ASP A 66 -0.11 13.58 -1.14
N GLN A 67 -1.31 13.00 -1.07
CA GLN A 67 -2.55 13.71 -0.80
C GLN A 67 -2.83 13.93 0.70
N PHE A 68 -2.55 12.94 1.56
CA PHE A 68 -3.04 12.95 2.95
C PHE A 68 -1.93 13.06 4.00
N ILE A 69 -0.69 12.75 3.64
CA ILE A 69 0.45 12.72 4.56
C ILE A 69 1.38 13.91 4.32
N ARG A 70 1.85 14.10 3.09
CA ARG A 70 2.82 15.16 2.76
C ARG A 70 2.33 16.58 3.06
N PRO A 71 1.07 16.97 2.79
CA PRO A 71 0.61 18.32 3.06
C PRO A 71 0.70 18.70 4.55
N LYS A 72 0.47 17.73 5.45
CA LYS A 72 0.52 17.95 6.91
C LYS A 72 1.92 18.14 7.49
N GLN A 73 2.99 17.99 6.68
CA GLN A 73 4.36 18.29 7.11
C GLN A 73 4.81 19.70 6.76
N LEU A 74 3.97 20.47 6.04
CA LEU A 74 4.25 21.84 5.62
C LEU A 74 3.52 22.89 6.48
N ASP A 75 2.67 22.43 7.41
CA ASP A 75 1.95 23.22 8.41
C ASP A 75 2.66 23.18 9.77
#